data_AF-A0ABD4RGJ9-F1
#
_entry.id   AF-A0ABD4RGJ9-F1
#
_cell.length_a   1.000
_cell.length_b   1.000
_cell.length_c   1.000
_cell.angle_alpha   90.00
_cell.angle_beta   90.00
_cell.angle_gamma   90.00
#
_symmetry.space_group_name_H-M   'P 1'
#
loop_
_entity.id
_entity.type
_entity.pdbx_description
1 polymer ?
#
loop_
_entity_poly.entity_id
_entity_poly.type
_entity_poly.pdbx_seq_one_letter_code
_entity_poly.pdbx_strand_id
1 'polypeptide(L)'
;MLDNNKCILTYRVPEIELKSLENKKMKIIEILPEMTEMKVRDILDGFRFPTFNPYPTKGKIILFNNFSDKELQATITAVRKLVKGGILAVVTPTSIEWKFNDLANHLVEEREWFLNQQKGSL
;
A
#
# COMPACT_ATOMS: atom_id res chain seq x y z
N MET A 1 3.20 -7.32 -22.23
CA MET A 1 2.47 -7.34 -20.96
C MET A 1 3.49 -7.61 -19.87
N LEU A 2 3.49 -6.89 -18.75
CA LEU A 2 4.40 -7.18 -17.65
C LEU A 2 3.90 -8.47 -16.98
N ASP A 3 4.48 -9.62 -17.34
CA ASP A 3 4.07 -10.95 -16.87
C ASP A 3 4.23 -11.17 -15.35
N ASN A 4 4.59 -10.12 -14.60
CA ASN A 4 4.59 -10.12 -13.15
C ASN A 4 4.40 -8.68 -12.63
N ASN A 5 3.17 -8.30 -12.27
CA ASN A 5 2.84 -7.01 -11.64
C ASN A 5 3.33 -6.93 -10.16
N LYS A 6 4.38 -7.66 -9.79
CA LYS A 6 4.95 -7.64 -8.45
C LYS A 6 5.51 -6.25 -8.12
N CYS A 7 4.90 -5.59 -7.15
CA CYS A 7 5.30 -4.25 -6.76
C CYS A 7 4.84 -3.90 -5.34
N ILE A 8 5.51 -2.90 -4.76
CA ILE A 8 5.10 -2.26 -3.52
C ILE A 8 4.47 -0.92 -3.87
N LEU A 9 3.20 -0.74 -3.57
CA LEU A 9 2.53 0.54 -3.65
C LEU A 9 2.74 1.29 -2.34
N THR A 10 3.13 2.56 -2.41
CA THR A 10 3.42 3.37 -1.22
C THR A 10 2.60 4.64 -1.23
N TYR A 11 2.08 5.06 -0.08
CA TYR A 11 1.36 6.31 0.06
C TYR A 11 1.81 7.05 1.32
N ARG A 12 2.17 8.32 1.16
CA ARG A 12 2.88 9.14 2.17
C ARG A 12 4.19 8.50 2.66
N VAL A 13 4.77 7.63 1.83
CA VAL A 13 6.09 7.03 1.99
C VAL A 13 6.79 7.24 0.65
N PRO A 14 7.71 8.22 0.58
CA PRO A 14 8.45 8.50 -0.64
C PRO A 14 9.14 7.25 -1.19
N GLU A 15 9.09 7.07 -2.50
CA GLU A 15 9.72 5.91 -3.17
C GLU A 15 11.20 5.76 -2.78
N ILE A 16 11.91 6.88 -2.62
CA ILE A 16 13.32 6.93 -2.24
C ILE A 16 13.63 6.21 -0.92
N GLU A 17 12.68 6.16 0.03
CA GLU A 17 12.86 5.46 1.31
C GLU A 17 12.97 3.94 1.12
N LEU A 18 12.34 3.40 0.07
CA LEU A 18 12.28 1.98 -0.22
C LEU A 18 13.10 1.57 -1.44
N LYS A 19 13.70 2.52 -2.16
CA LYS A 19 14.42 2.29 -3.42
C LYS A 19 15.49 1.20 -3.36
N SER A 20 16.11 0.98 -2.20
CA SER A 20 17.08 -0.10 -1.99
C SER A 20 16.50 -1.52 -2.10
N LEU A 21 15.17 -1.66 -1.99
CA LEU A 21 14.45 -2.92 -2.17
C LEU A 21 14.13 -3.20 -3.64
N GLU A 22 14.10 -2.16 -4.48
CA GLU A 22 13.77 -2.28 -5.89
C GLU A 22 14.77 -3.20 -6.62
N ASN A 23 14.25 -4.06 -7.50
CA ASN A 23 15.08 -4.95 -8.30
C ASN A 23 14.38 -5.29 -9.62
N LYS A 24 15.04 -6.04 -10.50
CA LYS A 24 14.49 -6.40 -11.83
C LYS A 24 13.11 -7.08 -11.80
N LYS A 25 12.68 -7.63 -10.66
CA LYS A 25 11.41 -8.37 -10.50
C LYS A 25 10.39 -7.68 -9.60
N MET A 26 10.72 -6.54 -9.00
CA MET A 26 9.85 -5.85 -8.05
C MET A 26 10.05 -4.35 -8.17
N LYS A 27 8.97 -3.64 -8.48
CA LYS A 27 8.95 -2.18 -8.58
C LYS A 27 8.39 -1.55 -7.31
N ILE A 28 8.69 -0.28 -7.10
CA ILE A 28 8.02 0.54 -6.10
C ILE A 28 7.23 1.61 -6.84
N ILE A 29 6.00 1.82 -6.41
CA ILE A 29 5.09 2.77 -7.04
C ILE A 29 4.56 3.69 -5.94
N GLU A 30 5.02 4.93 -5.94
CA GLU A 30 4.46 5.97 -5.09
C GLU A 30 3.09 6.42 -5.63
N ILE A 31 2.08 6.34 -4.77
CA ILE A 31 0.72 6.82 -4.99
C ILE A 31 0.69 8.26 -4.51
N LEU A 32 0.40 9.18 -5.43
CA LEU A 32 0.21 10.58 -5.13
C LEU A 32 -1.22 10.85 -4.65
N PRO A 33 -1.48 11.94 -3.91
CA PRO A 33 -2.83 12.31 -3.46
C PRO A 33 -3.86 12.36 -4.59
N GLU A 34 -3.45 12.83 -5.77
CA GLU A 34 -4.25 12.89 -6.98
C GLU A 34 -4.61 11.53 -7.59
N MET A 35 -4.02 10.44 -7.13
CA MET A 35 -4.32 9.09 -7.60
C MET A 35 -5.24 8.32 -6.64
N THR A 36 -5.61 8.93 -5.51
CA THR A 36 -6.29 8.21 -4.42
C THR A 36 -7.72 7.77 -4.76
N GLU A 37 -8.39 8.43 -5.71
CA GLU A 37 -9.72 8.02 -6.18
C GLU A 37 -9.69 7.01 -7.33
N MET A 38 -8.50 6.61 -7.78
CA MET A 38 -8.33 5.56 -8.78
C MET A 38 -8.47 4.17 -8.15
N LYS A 39 -8.89 3.19 -8.94
CA LYS A 39 -8.83 1.79 -8.49
C LYS A 39 -7.38 1.35 -8.36
N VAL A 40 -7.11 0.45 -7.40
CA VAL A 40 -5.79 -0.15 -7.23
C VAL A 40 -5.32 -0.83 -8.52
N ARG A 41 -6.21 -1.53 -9.23
CA ARG A 41 -5.94 -2.10 -10.56
C ARG A 41 -5.41 -1.05 -11.53
N ASP A 42 -6.11 0.07 -11.67
CA ASP A 42 -5.74 1.10 -12.66
C ASP A 42 -4.36 1.70 -12.35
N ILE A 43 -4.06 1.89 -11.06
CA ILE A 43 -2.74 2.35 -10.60
C ILE A 43 -1.64 1.33 -10.95
N LEU A 44 -1.91 0.03 -10.74
CA LEU A 44 -1.00 -1.09 -11.04
C LEU A 44 -0.74 -1.23 -12.54
N ASP A 45 -1.76 -1.01 -13.37
CA ASP A 45 -1.65 -1.02 -14.83
C ASP A 45 -0.90 0.20 -15.38
N GLY A 46 -0.54 1.15 -14.51
CA GLY A 46 0.27 2.31 -14.84
C GLY A 46 -0.53 3.53 -15.30
N PHE A 47 -1.86 3.49 -15.17
CA PHE A 47 -2.68 4.65 -15.47
C PHE A 47 -2.41 5.76 -14.45
N ARG A 48 -2.43 7.01 -14.92
CA ARG A 48 -2.25 8.23 -14.11
C ARG A 48 -3.33 9.22 -14.52
N PHE A 49 -4.48 9.11 -13.88
CA PHE A 49 -5.57 10.06 -14.05
C PHE A 49 -5.59 10.95 -12.81
N PRO A 50 -5.21 12.24 -12.90
CA PRO A 50 -5.30 13.12 -11.76
C PRO A 50 -6.77 13.28 -11.37
N THR A 51 -7.08 12.85 -10.16
CA THR A 51 -8.38 12.92 -9.50
C THR A 51 -8.33 13.94 -8.37
N PHE A 52 -9.45 14.60 -8.11
CA PHE A 52 -9.56 15.49 -6.96
C PHE A 52 -10.12 14.72 -5.76
N ASN A 53 -9.33 14.65 -4.70
CA ASN A 53 -9.78 14.15 -3.41
C ASN A 53 -9.59 15.22 -2.34
N PRO A 54 -10.67 15.82 -1.81
CA PRO A 54 -10.58 16.81 -0.73
C PRO A 54 -10.24 16.19 0.63
N TYR A 55 -10.38 14.87 0.79
CA TYR A 55 -10.20 14.15 2.05
C TYR A 55 -9.31 12.90 1.89
N PRO A 56 -8.06 13.06 1.46
CA PRO A 56 -7.17 11.92 1.30
C PRO A 56 -6.82 11.32 2.66
N THR A 57 -6.72 9.99 2.73
CA THR A 57 -6.30 9.27 3.94
C THR A 57 -5.02 9.88 4.51
N LYS A 58 -4.94 10.00 5.84
CA LYS A 58 -3.78 10.60 6.52
C LYS A 58 -2.69 9.58 6.91
N GLY A 59 -2.99 8.29 6.88
CA GLY A 59 -2.04 7.23 7.23
C GLY A 59 -0.97 6.98 6.17
N LYS A 60 0.22 6.54 6.61
CA LYS A 60 1.21 5.90 5.74
C LYS A 60 0.70 4.50 5.38
N ILE A 61 0.57 4.19 4.09
CA ILE A 61 0.08 2.90 3.61
C ILE A 61 1.12 2.28 2.69
N ILE A 62 1.36 0.98 2.85
CA ILE A 62 2.26 0.17 2.04
C ILE A 62 1.50 -1.09 1.63
N LEU A 63 1.23 -1.23 0.33
CA LEU A 63 0.52 -2.39 -0.22
C LEU A 63 1.48 -3.29 -0.99
N PHE A 64 1.46 -4.58 -0.69
CA PHE A 64 2.24 -5.60 -1.39
C PHE A 64 1.36 -6.25 -2.46
N ASN A 65 1.73 -6.11 -3.73
CA ASN A 65 1.03 -6.76 -4.83
C ASN A 65 1.82 -7.94 -5.38
N ASN A 66 1.14 -9.07 -5.57
CA ASN A 66 1.68 -10.29 -6.19
C ASN A 66 2.95 -10.87 -5.53
N PHE A 67 2.99 -10.87 -4.19
CA PHE A 67 4.03 -11.55 -3.41
C PHE A 67 3.54 -12.93 -2.99
N SER A 68 4.43 -13.93 -3.09
CA SER A 68 4.18 -15.20 -2.41
C SER A 68 4.40 -15.05 -0.90
N ASP A 69 3.79 -15.91 -0.08
CA ASP A 69 3.92 -15.87 1.38
C ASP A 69 5.37 -15.89 1.86
N LYS A 70 6.22 -16.68 1.18
CA LYS A 70 7.66 -16.79 1.48
C LYS A 70 8.40 -15.47 1.24
N GLU A 71 8.09 -14.79 0.14
CA GLU A 71 8.70 -13.50 -0.20
C GLU A 71 8.17 -12.39 0.70
N LEU A 72 6.86 -12.40 0.97
CA LEU A 72 6.16 -11.39 1.73
C LEU A 72 6.79 -11.18 3.12
N GLN A 73 7.10 -12.25 3.85
CA GLN A 73 7.70 -12.15 5.18
C GLN A 73 9.07 -11.47 5.17
N ALA A 74 9.92 -11.83 4.19
CA ALA A 74 11.23 -11.21 4.02
C ALA A 74 11.09 -9.72 3.65
N THR A 75 10.17 -9.40 2.74
CA THR A 75 9.91 -8.03 2.28
C THR A 75 9.33 -7.17 3.40
N ILE A 76 8.37 -7.67 4.19
CA ILE A 76 7.82 -6.97 5.36
C ILE A 76 8.94 -6.61 6.34
N THR A 77 9.82 -7.57 6.63
CA THR A 77 10.96 -7.36 7.53
C THR A 77 11.90 -6.28 6.99
N ALA A 78 12.19 -6.29 5.69
CA ALA A 78 13.02 -5.29 5.06
C ALA A 78 12.38 -3.89 5.09
N VAL A 79 11.09 -3.79 4.75
CA VAL A 79 10.32 -2.53 4.81
C VAL A 79 10.30 -1.97 6.22
N ARG A 80 10.10 -2.80 7.25
CA ARG A 80 10.06 -2.34 8.66
C ARG A 80 11.40 -1.81 9.17
N LYS A 81 12.53 -2.19 8.56
CA LYS A 81 13.85 -1.61 8.85
C LYS A 81 14.01 -0.22 8.27
N LEU A 82 13.34 0.07 7.16
CA LEU A 82 13.45 1.33 6.42
C LEU A 82 12.38 2.34 6.83
N VAL A 83 11.15 1.88 7.03
CA VAL A 83 9.98 2.72 7.29
C VAL A 83 9.43 2.45 8.68
N LYS A 84 9.42 3.48 9.52
CA LYS A 84 8.76 3.42 10.83
C LYS A 84 7.27 3.70 10.71
N GLY A 85 6.47 2.89 11.40
CA GLY A 85 5.02 2.99 11.38
C GLY A 85 4.42 2.57 10.04
N GLY A 86 3.24 3.10 9.73
CA GLY A 86 2.48 2.76 8.53
C GLY A 86 1.78 1.39 8.58
N ILE A 87 0.69 1.31 7.83
CA ILE A 87 -0.11 0.09 7.66
C ILE A 87 0.47 -0.68 6.49
N LEU A 88 0.76 -1.95 6.73
CA LEU A 88 1.25 -2.89 5.74
C LEU A 88 0.10 -3.84 5.42
N ALA A 89 -0.27 -3.96 4.16
CA ALA A 89 -1.35 -4.83 3.71
C ALA A 89 -1.01 -5.48 2.37
N VAL A 90 -1.71 -6.57 2.03
CA VAL A 90 -1.56 -7.27 0.75
C VAL A 90 -2.74 -6.93 -0.14
N VAL A 91 -2.47 -6.69 -1.43
CA VAL A 91 -3.54 -6.54 -2.41
C VAL A 91 -4.18 -7.90 -2.69
N THR A 92 -5.48 -8.00 -2.45
CA THR A 92 -6.28 -9.21 -2.69
C THR A 92 -7.04 -9.11 -4.01
N PRO A 93 -7.58 -10.22 -4.55
CA PRO A 93 -8.45 -10.18 -5.72
C PRO A 93 -9.67 -9.26 -5.55
N THR A 94 -10.14 -9.06 -4.32
CA THR A 94 -11.25 -8.15 -4.02
C THR A 94 -10.77 -6.71 -3.93
N SER A 95 -9.69 -6.45 -3.17
CA SER A 95 -9.22 -5.08 -2.92
C SER A 95 -8.59 -4.41 -4.14
N ILE A 96 -8.18 -5.19 -5.16
CA ILE A 96 -7.65 -4.64 -6.40
C ILE A 96 -8.69 -3.81 -7.18
N GLU A 97 -9.98 -4.10 -6.99
CA GLU A 97 -11.09 -3.38 -7.62
C GLU A 97 -11.56 -2.15 -6.85
N TRP A 98 -11.04 -1.95 -5.64
CA TRP A 98 -11.43 -0.83 -4.78
C TRP A 98 -10.66 0.42 -5.18
N LYS A 99 -11.25 1.58 -4.93
CA LYS A 99 -10.48 2.83 -4.94
C LYS A 99 -9.43 2.77 -3.85
N PHE A 100 -8.26 3.34 -4.12
CA PHE A 100 -7.19 3.36 -3.14
C PHE A 100 -7.61 4.03 -1.83
N ASN A 101 -8.34 5.16 -1.89
CA ASN A 101 -8.82 5.88 -0.72
C ASN A 101 -9.76 5.03 0.16
N ASP A 102 -10.69 4.31 -0.46
CA ASP A 102 -11.63 3.42 0.25
C ASP A 102 -10.87 2.30 0.98
N LEU A 103 -9.94 1.65 0.28
CA LEU A 103 -9.08 0.62 0.87
C LEU A 103 -8.21 1.18 2.01
N ALA A 104 -7.61 2.35 1.80
CA ALA A 104 -6.74 2.99 2.79
C ALA A 104 -7.51 3.39 4.06
N ASN A 105 -8.73 3.91 3.91
CA ASN A 105 -9.60 4.25 5.04
C ASN A 105 -10.03 2.99 5.80
N HIS A 106 -10.44 1.95 5.08
CA HIS A 106 -10.80 0.66 5.70
C HIS A 106 -9.64 0.09 6.53
N LEU A 107 -8.41 0.09 5.98
CA LEU A 107 -7.21 -0.35 6.70
C LEU A 107 -6.91 0.48 7.95
N VAL A 108 -7.14 1.80 7.89
CA VAL A 108 -6.98 2.69 9.05
C VAL A 108 -8.01 2.36 10.13
N GLU A 109 -9.28 2.18 9.76
CA GLU A 109 -10.36 1.80 10.67
C GLU A 109 -10.08 0.47 11.37
N GLU A 110 -9.65 -0.56 10.62
CA GLU A 110 -9.28 -1.87 11.19
C GLU A 110 -8.17 -1.73 12.24
N ARG A 111 -7.13 -0.94 11.92
CA ARG A 111 -6.03 -0.68 12.84
C ARG A 111 -6.49 0.05 14.09
N GLU A 112 -7.31 1.08 13.96
CA GLU A 112 -7.83 1.86 15.09
C GLU A 112 -8.72 1.01 15.99
N TRP A 113 -9.60 0.19 15.41
CA TRP A 113 -10.43 -0.75 16.12
C TRP A 113 -9.57 -1.73 16.95
N PHE A 114 -8.54 -2.32 16.34
CA PHE A 114 -7.62 -3.24 17.02
C PHE A 114 -6.88 -2.57 18.18
N LEU A 115 -6.41 -1.33 18.00
CA LEU A 115 -5.74 -0.56 19.05
C LEU A 115 -6.69 -0.21 20.21
N ASN A 116 -7.94 0.11 19.92
CA ASN A 116 -8.94 0.44 20.94
C ASN A 116 -9.36 -0.79 21.75
N GLN A 117 -9.42 -1.97 21.13
CA GLN A 117 -9.69 -3.21 21.86
C GLN A 117 -8.57 -3.60 22.82
N GLN A 118 -7.31 -3.41 22.44
CA GLN A 118 -6.18 -3.67 23.35
C GLN A 118 -6.16 -2.75 24.56
N LYS A 119 -6.66 -1.51 24.43
CA LYS A 119 -6.78 -0.57 25.54
C LYS A 119 -7.91 -0.89 26.51
N GLY A 120 -8.92 -1.65 26.10
CA GLY A 120 -10.02 -2.08 26.96
C GLY A 120 -9.75 -3.36 27.75
N SER A 121 -8.56 -3.97 27.61
CA SER A 121 -8.14 -5.19 28.32
C SER A 121 -7.03 -4.94 29.36
N LEU A 122 -6.85 -3.69 29.80
CA LEU A 122 -5.92 -3.29 30.86
C LEU A 122 -6.66 -2.67 32.04
#